data_AF-A0A970HVD9-F1
#
_entry.id   AF-A0A970HVD9-F1
#
_cell.length_a   1.000
_cell.length_b   1.000
_cell.length_c   1.000
_cell.angle_alpha   90.00
_cell.angle_beta   90.00
_cell.angle_gamma   90.00
#
_symmetry.space_group_name_H-M   'P 1'
#
loop_
_entity.id
_entity.type
_entity.pdbx_description
1 polymer ?
#
loop_
_entity_poly.entity_id
_entity_poly.type
_entity_poly.pdbx_seq_one_letter_code
_entity_poly.pdbx_strand_id
1 'polypeptide(L)'
;MKIVRQSLIAWITFGLLFLAVPAGAVTLADVPTDHWAYEAVSTLVEKGYLFVGEDQRFRGDEPADRYTLATVVAKIIAEIESGRAATTPDDVRVLRELIEEFRTELVFYYAEVQRVEGEAQGLYQELAALDELQTETIVRLGAIYNDLIELDRRAEALEIALRRADEELAAQLAETNALLNETEARVSGAEQRLDATDLMLAETNRRLEGDVSA
;
A
#
# COMPACT_ATOMS: atom_id res chain seq x y z
N MET A 1 -84.41 -21.66 55.37
CA MET A 1 -83.63 -21.84 54.13
C MET A 1 -83.46 -20.54 53.30
N LYS A 2 -83.45 -19.34 53.91
CA LYS A 2 -83.25 -18.06 53.19
C LYS A 2 -81.85 -17.45 53.36
N ILE A 3 -81.13 -17.80 54.44
CA ILE A 3 -79.81 -17.22 54.78
C ILE A 3 -78.70 -17.78 53.87
N VAL A 4 -78.81 -19.04 53.42
CA VAL A 4 -77.79 -19.67 52.55
C VAL A 4 -77.87 -19.17 51.09
N ARG A 5 -79.05 -18.71 50.62
CA ARG A 5 -79.24 -18.19 49.26
C ARG A 5 -78.73 -16.76 49.07
N GLN A 6 -78.68 -15.93 50.11
CA GLN A 6 -78.15 -14.56 50.02
C GLN A 6 -76.62 -14.51 50.11
N SER A 7 -75.99 -15.44 50.83
CA SER A 7 -74.53 -15.55 50.86
C SER A 7 -73.95 -16.09 49.55
N LEU A 8 -74.69 -16.89 48.77
CA LEU A 8 -74.18 -17.43 47.51
C LEU A 8 -74.08 -16.37 46.39
N ILE A 9 -74.92 -15.33 46.44
CA ILE A 9 -74.93 -14.24 45.44
C ILE A 9 -73.79 -13.25 45.73
N ALA A 10 -73.43 -13.04 47.01
CA ALA A 10 -72.32 -12.17 47.40
C ALA A 10 -70.93 -12.72 47.01
N TRP A 11 -70.77 -14.06 46.92
CA TRP A 11 -69.52 -14.69 46.52
C TRP A 11 -69.30 -14.70 45.00
N ILE A 12 -70.38 -14.68 44.20
CA ILE A 12 -70.28 -14.58 42.74
C ILE A 12 -70.00 -13.13 42.30
N THR A 13 -70.44 -12.13 43.06
CA THR A 13 -70.10 -10.72 42.81
C THR A 13 -68.69 -10.32 43.26
N PHE A 14 -68.06 -11.06 44.17
CA PHE A 14 -66.67 -10.82 44.61
C PHE A 14 -65.64 -11.49 43.68
N GLY A 15 -66.05 -12.49 42.90
CA GLY A 15 -65.20 -13.19 41.92
C GLY A 15 -65.13 -12.54 40.53
N LEU A 16 -65.80 -11.41 40.33
CA LEU A 16 -65.71 -10.60 39.11
C LEU A 16 -64.98 -9.27 39.39
N LEU A 17 -63.93 -9.32 40.21
CA LEU A 17 -62.88 -8.32 40.11
C LEU A 17 -62.22 -8.57 38.76
N PHE A 18 -62.58 -7.72 37.79
CA PHE A 18 -61.90 -7.57 36.52
C PHE A 18 -60.39 -7.64 36.77
N LEU A 19 -59.77 -8.78 36.46
CA LEU A 19 -58.35 -8.79 36.20
C LEU A 19 -58.22 -8.17 34.80
N ALA A 20 -58.35 -6.85 34.73
CA ALA A 20 -57.68 -6.09 33.70
C ALA A 20 -56.20 -6.37 33.94
N VAL A 21 -55.67 -7.39 33.29
CA VAL A 21 -54.23 -7.46 33.05
C VAL A 21 -53.94 -6.16 32.33
N PRO A 22 -53.22 -5.20 32.93
CA PRO A 22 -52.82 -4.03 32.17
C PRO A 22 -52.08 -4.59 30.96
N ALA A 23 -52.52 -4.24 29.75
CA ALA A 23 -51.64 -4.32 28.60
C ALA A 23 -50.41 -3.50 29.02
N GLY A 24 -49.31 -4.20 29.34
CA GLY A 24 -48.11 -3.55 29.84
C GLY A 24 -47.64 -2.64 28.72
N ALA A 25 -47.85 -1.34 28.87
CA ALA A 25 -47.33 -0.35 27.95
C ALA A 25 -45.81 -0.58 27.87
N VAL A 26 -45.31 -0.88 26.68
CA VAL A 26 -43.87 -1.09 26.49
C VAL A 26 -43.18 0.24 26.73
N THR A 27 -42.42 0.34 27.83
CA THR A 27 -41.59 1.50 28.13
C THR A 27 -40.27 1.36 27.39
N LEU A 28 -40.06 2.19 26.37
CA LEU A 28 -38.81 2.27 25.63
C LEU A 28 -37.81 3.17 26.39
N ALA A 29 -36.65 2.64 26.74
CA ALA A 29 -35.68 3.32 27.59
C ALA A 29 -34.97 4.51 26.92
N ASP A 30 -34.98 4.55 25.59
CA ASP A 30 -34.27 5.51 24.75
C ASP A 30 -35.17 6.27 23.77
N VAL A 31 -36.49 6.07 23.85
CA VAL A 31 -37.47 6.85 23.08
C VAL A 31 -38.33 7.64 24.07
N PRO A 32 -38.13 8.97 24.19
CA PRO A 32 -38.95 9.82 25.04
C PRO A 32 -40.44 9.72 24.67
N THR A 33 -41.34 9.81 25.65
CA THR A 33 -42.79 9.70 25.43
C THR A 33 -43.37 10.81 24.56
N ASP A 34 -42.68 11.94 24.43
CA ASP A 34 -43.00 13.08 23.57
C ASP A 34 -42.32 13.01 22.19
N HIS A 35 -41.54 11.97 21.90
CA HIS A 35 -40.91 11.77 20.60
C HIS A 35 -41.93 11.38 19.53
N TRP A 36 -41.82 11.95 18.32
CA TRP A 36 -42.79 11.74 17.22
C TRP A 36 -42.99 10.28 16.83
N ALA A 37 -41.97 9.43 17.04
CA ALA A 37 -42.02 8.01 16.72
C ALA A 37 -42.45 7.12 17.91
N TYR A 38 -42.61 7.67 19.12
CA TYR A 38 -42.81 6.88 20.34
C TYR A 38 -44.00 5.93 20.21
N GLU A 39 -45.17 6.46 19.82
CA GLU A 39 -46.40 5.68 19.68
C GLU A 39 -46.29 4.61 18.59
N ALA A 40 -45.64 4.93 17.47
CA ALA A 40 -45.44 3.98 16.38
C ALA A 40 -44.52 2.83 16.79
N VAL A 41 -43.38 3.16 17.40
CA VAL A 41 -42.40 2.17 17.85
C VAL A 41 -42.97 1.31 18.97
N SER A 42 -43.61 1.91 19.98
CA SER A 42 -44.22 1.16 21.08
C SER A 42 -45.29 0.19 20.57
N THR A 43 -46.15 0.63 19.65
CA THR A 43 -47.16 -0.21 19.01
C THR A 43 -46.54 -1.38 18.25
N LEU A 44 -45.45 -1.16 17.51
CA LEU A 44 -44.78 -2.22 16.76
C LEU A 44 -44.08 -3.23 17.67
N VAL A 45 -43.53 -2.79 18.80
CA VAL A 45 -42.93 -3.69 19.80
C VAL A 45 -44.01 -4.49 20.53
N GLU A 46 -45.10 -3.84 20.95
CA GLU A 46 -46.26 -4.49 21.60
C GLU A 46 -46.89 -5.56 20.70
N LYS A 47 -46.96 -5.31 19.40
CA LYS A 47 -47.47 -6.27 18.40
C LYS A 47 -46.44 -7.34 18.01
N GLY A 48 -45.22 -7.29 18.54
CA GLY A 48 -44.16 -8.26 18.25
C GLY A 48 -43.61 -8.18 16.80
N TYR A 49 -43.70 -6.99 16.19
CA TYR A 49 -43.09 -6.69 14.90
C TYR A 49 -41.67 -6.16 15.07
N LEU A 50 -41.40 -5.40 16.12
CA LEU A 50 -40.05 -4.97 16.48
C LEU A 50 -39.62 -5.66 17.78
N PHE A 51 -38.37 -6.09 17.84
CA PHE A 51 -37.79 -6.68 19.03
C PHE A 51 -36.85 -5.65 19.68
N VAL A 52 -37.07 -5.39 20.96
CA VAL A 52 -36.13 -4.65 21.81
C VAL A 52 -35.47 -5.64 22.75
N GLY A 53 -34.17 -5.48 22.98
CA GLY A 53 -33.41 -6.33 23.89
C GLY A 53 -33.91 -6.24 25.33
N GLU A 54 -33.28 -7.00 26.23
CA GLU A 54 -33.60 -6.95 27.68
C GLU A 54 -33.38 -5.56 28.30
N ASP A 55 -32.59 -4.70 27.63
CA ASP A 55 -32.35 -3.31 28.02
C ASP A 55 -33.49 -2.35 27.61
N GLN A 56 -34.55 -2.86 26.97
CA GLN A 56 -35.72 -2.10 26.51
C GLN A 56 -35.38 -0.89 25.62
N ARG A 57 -34.24 -0.94 24.92
CA ARG A 57 -33.83 0.13 23.98
C ARG A 57 -34.25 -0.19 22.56
N PHE A 58 -34.76 0.82 21.86
CA PHE A 58 -35.11 0.77 20.44
C PHE A 58 -33.90 1.03 19.51
N ARG A 59 -32.97 1.89 19.92
CA ARG A 59 -31.75 2.30 19.20
C ARG A 59 -32.03 3.00 17.88
N GLY A 60 -32.91 4.00 17.94
CA GLY A 60 -33.36 4.73 16.75
C GLY A 60 -32.29 5.56 16.02
N ASP A 61 -31.13 5.78 16.66
CA ASP A 61 -29.95 6.44 16.11
C ASP A 61 -28.97 5.47 15.45
N GLU A 62 -29.14 4.16 15.63
CA GLU A 62 -28.34 3.14 14.96
C GLU A 62 -28.88 2.84 13.55
N PRO A 63 -28.02 2.51 12.59
CA PRO A 63 -28.47 2.11 11.25
C PRO A 63 -29.28 0.80 11.31
N ALA A 64 -30.49 0.81 10.74
CA ALA A 64 -31.33 -0.38 10.66
C ALA A 64 -30.80 -1.38 9.63
N ASP A 65 -30.81 -2.67 9.99
CA ASP A 65 -30.55 -3.75 9.03
C ASP A 65 -31.71 -3.85 8.03
N ARG A 66 -31.37 -3.72 6.74
CA ARG A 66 -32.36 -3.74 5.65
C ARG A 66 -33.04 -5.10 5.53
N TYR A 67 -32.36 -6.21 5.86
CA TYR A 67 -32.97 -7.55 5.86
C TYR A 67 -33.98 -7.70 7.01
N THR A 68 -33.65 -7.17 8.18
CA THR A 68 -34.56 -7.11 9.33
C THR A 68 -35.79 -6.28 8.99
N LEU A 69 -35.63 -5.08 8.41
CA LEU A 69 -36.75 -4.25 7.97
C LEU A 69 -37.65 -5.01 6.98
N ALA A 70 -37.08 -5.65 5.96
CA ALA A 70 -37.84 -6.45 4.99
C ALA A 70 -38.64 -7.59 5.64
N THR A 71 -38.06 -8.26 6.64
CA THR A 71 -38.72 -9.35 7.38
C THR A 71 -39.90 -8.85 8.21
N VAL A 72 -39.73 -7.69 8.87
CA VAL A 72 -40.79 -7.05 9.65
C VAL A 72 -41.96 -6.65 8.75
N VAL A 73 -41.68 -6.01 7.61
CA VAL A 73 -42.72 -5.61 6.64
C VAL A 73 -43.43 -6.84 6.06
N ALA A 74 -42.69 -7.89 5.70
CA ALA A 74 -43.28 -9.14 5.20
C ALA A 74 -44.24 -9.79 6.22
N LYS A 75 -43.86 -9.78 7.51
CA LYS A 75 -44.70 -10.31 8.61
C LYS A 75 -45.99 -9.49 8.78
N ILE A 76 -45.90 -8.16 8.71
CA ILE A 76 -47.06 -7.26 8.77
C ILE A 76 -48.03 -7.56 7.62
N ILE A 77 -47.52 -7.75 6.41
CA ILE A 77 -48.35 -8.08 5.25
C ILE A 77 -49.03 -9.44 5.40
N ALA A 78 -48.33 -10.46 5.88
CA ALA A 78 -48.92 -11.77 6.11
C ALA A 78 -50.07 -11.71 7.13
N GLU A 79 -49.96 -10.87 8.17
CA GLU A 79 -51.05 -10.65 9.14
C GLU A 79 -52.24 -9.90 8.52
N ILE A 80 -51.99 -8.93 7.65
CA ILE A 80 -53.04 -8.22 6.89
C ILE A 80 -53.76 -9.18 5.92
N GLU A 81 -53.01 -9.97 5.14
CA GLU A 81 -53.57 -10.98 4.21
C GLU A 81 -54.38 -12.05 4.95
N SER A 82 -54.03 -12.36 6.21
CA SER A 82 -54.78 -13.29 7.06
C SER A 82 -56.05 -12.68 7.71
N GLY A 83 -56.33 -11.39 7.49
CA GLY A 83 -57.51 -10.69 7.98
C GLY A 83 -57.48 -10.32 9.46
N ARG A 84 -56.31 -10.40 10.12
CA ARG A 84 -56.14 -10.08 11.56
C ARG A 84 -55.87 -8.61 11.85
N ALA A 85 -55.61 -7.81 10.80
CA ALA A 85 -55.46 -6.36 10.88
C ALA A 85 -56.55 -5.66 10.05
N ALA A 86 -57.19 -4.64 10.61
CA ALA A 86 -58.08 -3.76 9.85
C ALA A 86 -57.23 -2.88 8.93
N THR A 87 -57.30 -3.12 7.64
CA THR A 87 -56.46 -2.44 6.64
C THR A 87 -57.28 -2.24 5.38
N THR A 88 -57.10 -1.10 4.70
CA THR A 88 -57.80 -0.87 3.43
C THR A 88 -57.03 -1.58 2.31
N PRO A 89 -57.71 -2.00 1.23
CA PRO A 89 -57.04 -2.56 0.05
C PRO A 89 -55.96 -1.62 -0.53
N ASP A 90 -56.10 -0.31 -0.34
CA ASP A 90 -55.15 0.70 -0.82
C ASP A 90 -53.85 0.72 0.00
N ASP A 91 -53.92 0.52 1.33
CA ASP A 91 -52.72 0.44 2.18
C ASP A 91 -51.85 -0.77 1.82
N VAL A 92 -52.48 -1.90 1.50
CA VAL A 92 -51.79 -3.13 1.05
C VAL A 92 -51.11 -2.92 -0.30
N ARG A 93 -51.73 -2.14 -1.19
CA ARG A 93 -51.15 -1.79 -2.49
C ARG A 93 -49.90 -0.91 -2.33
N VAL A 94 -49.99 0.15 -1.52
CA VAL A 94 -48.85 1.06 -1.26
C VAL A 94 -47.69 0.31 -0.60
N LEU A 95 -47.96 -0.59 0.35
CA LEU A 95 -46.94 -1.43 0.97
C LEU A 95 -46.24 -2.36 -0.04
N ARG A 96 -47.01 -2.94 -0.97
CA ARG A 96 -46.46 -3.80 -2.03
C ARG A 96 -45.56 -3.02 -2.99
N GLU A 97 -45.98 -1.80 -3.37
CA GLU A 97 -45.17 -0.88 -4.17
C GLU A 97 -43.85 -0.55 -3.47
N LEU A 98 -43.90 -0.18 -2.18
CA LEU A 98 -42.70 0.13 -1.38
C LEU A 98 -41.75 -1.07 -1.25
N ILE A 99 -42.26 -2.30 -1.11
CA ILE A 99 -41.42 -3.50 -1.06
C ILE A 99 -40.70 -3.74 -2.37
N GLU A 100 -41.38 -3.58 -3.50
CA GLU A 100 -40.75 -3.81 -4.80
C GLU A 100 -39.71 -2.73 -5.12
N GLU A 101 -39.96 -1.48 -4.71
CA GLU A 101 -38.96 -0.40 -4.77
C GLU A 101 -37.76 -0.72 -3.88
N PHE A 102 -38.00 -1.09 -2.62
CA PHE A 102 -36.93 -1.43 -1.67
C PHE A 102 -36.12 -2.66 -2.11
N ARG A 103 -36.77 -3.69 -2.67
CA ARG A 103 -36.10 -4.84 -3.27
C ARG A 103 -35.18 -4.40 -4.41
N THR A 104 -35.67 -3.53 -5.29
CA THR A 104 -34.91 -3.02 -6.43
C THR A 104 -33.69 -2.23 -5.96
N GLU A 105 -33.87 -1.33 -4.99
CA GLU A 105 -32.77 -0.58 -4.38
C GLU A 105 -31.74 -1.49 -3.68
N LEU A 106 -32.19 -2.56 -3.02
CA LEU A 106 -31.30 -3.52 -2.39
C LEU A 106 -30.43 -4.28 -3.40
N VAL A 107 -31.02 -4.72 -4.51
CA VAL A 107 -30.25 -5.37 -5.57
C VAL A 107 -29.23 -4.41 -6.15
N PHE A 108 -29.62 -3.16 -6.40
CA PHE A 108 -28.71 -2.13 -6.90
C PHE A 108 -27.56 -1.86 -5.91
N TYR A 109 -27.88 -1.68 -4.63
CA TYR A 109 -26.88 -1.44 -3.60
C TYR A 109 -25.90 -2.62 -3.45
N TYR A 110 -26.39 -3.86 -3.54
CA TYR A 110 -25.52 -5.04 -3.49
C TYR A 110 -24.57 -5.10 -4.68
N ALA A 111 -25.05 -4.79 -5.89
CA ALA A 111 -24.21 -4.71 -7.08
C ALA A 111 -23.15 -3.60 -6.94
N GLU A 112 -23.53 -2.46 -6.36
CA GLU A 112 -22.61 -1.34 -6.13
C GLU A 112 -21.55 -1.67 -5.08
N VAL A 113 -21.92 -2.33 -3.97
CA VAL A 113 -20.95 -2.82 -2.98
C VAL A 113 -19.97 -3.79 -3.62
N GLN A 114 -20.45 -4.75 -4.41
CA GLN A 114 -19.56 -5.68 -5.12
C GLN A 114 -18.62 -4.96 -6.09
N ARG A 115 -19.10 -3.92 -6.78
CA ARG A 115 -18.27 -3.09 -7.67
C ARG A 115 -17.16 -2.39 -6.88
N VAL A 116 -17.51 -1.74 -5.77
CA VAL A 116 -16.55 -1.02 -4.92
C VAL A 116 -15.54 -1.98 -4.29
N GLU A 117 -15.98 -3.16 -3.82
CA GLU A 117 -15.08 -4.20 -3.31
C GLU A 117 -14.11 -4.70 -4.40
N GLY A 118 -14.61 -4.89 -5.63
CA GLY A 118 -13.76 -5.24 -6.77
C GLY A 118 -12.74 -4.16 -7.13
N GLU A 119 -13.15 -2.89 -7.12
CA GLU A 119 -12.25 -1.75 -7.35
C GLU A 119 -11.19 -1.63 -6.25
N ALA A 120 -11.58 -1.80 -4.99
CA ALA A 120 -10.65 -1.79 -3.86
C ALA A 120 -9.63 -2.94 -3.99
N GLN A 121 -10.07 -4.14 -4.36
CA GLN A 121 -9.16 -5.27 -4.63
C GLN A 121 -8.19 -4.97 -5.78
N GLY A 122 -8.66 -4.34 -6.85
CA GLY A 122 -7.81 -3.91 -7.96
C GLY A 122 -6.73 -2.91 -7.52
N LEU A 123 -7.12 -1.91 -6.73
CA LEU A 123 -6.18 -0.93 -6.17
C LEU A 123 -5.15 -1.57 -5.23
N TYR A 124 -5.55 -2.55 -4.41
CA TYR A 124 -4.60 -3.28 -3.57
C TYR A 124 -3.58 -4.08 -4.38
N GLN A 125 -4.00 -4.69 -5.50
CA GLN A 125 -3.08 -5.38 -6.40
C GLN A 125 -2.12 -4.42 -7.09
N GLU A 126 -2.62 -3.26 -7.55
CA GLU A 126 -1.78 -2.23 -8.17
C GLU A 126 -0.75 -1.68 -7.19
N LEU A 127 -1.14 -1.43 -5.93
CA LEU A 127 -0.22 -1.01 -4.87
C LEU A 127 0.86 -2.07 -4.59
N ALA A 128 0.50 -3.35 -4.58
CA ALA A 128 1.47 -4.43 -4.38
C ALA A 128 2.48 -4.52 -5.55
N ALA A 129 2.02 -4.39 -6.79
CA ALA A 129 2.89 -4.37 -7.97
C ALA A 129 3.82 -3.13 -7.96
N LEU A 130 3.31 -1.99 -7.51
CA LEU A 130 4.10 -0.77 -7.36
C LEU A 130 5.19 -0.92 -6.29
N ASP A 131 4.89 -1.56 -5.16
CA ASP A 131 5.86 -1.84 -4.09
C ASP A 131 7.00 -2.76 -4.57
N GLU A 132 6.67 -3.78 -5.36
CA GLU A 132 7.65 -4.66 -5.99
C GLU A 132 8.56 -3.89 -6.95
N LEU A 133 7.97 -3.07 -7.83
CA LEU A 133 8.73 -2.22 -8.77
C LEU A 133 9.60 -1.20 -8.04
N GLN A 134 9.10 -0.62 -6.94
CA GLN A 134 9.85 0.32 -6.12
C GLN A 134 11.04 -0.37 -5.46
N THR A 135 10.84 -1.58 -4.92
CA THR A 135 11.90 -2.39 -4.33
C THR A 135 12.98 -2.71 -5.36
N GLU A 136 12.60 -3.15 -6.55
CA GLU A 136 13.53 -3.40 -7.65
C GLU A 136 14.32 -2.14 -8.03
N THR A 137 13.63 -1.00 -8.14
CA THR A 137 14.24 0.28 -8.49
C THR A 137 15.28 0.71 -7.44
N ILE A 138 14.96 0.57 -6.15
CA ILE A 138 15.89 0.88 -5.06
C ILE A 138 17.15 0.01 -5.15
N VAL A 139 16.98 -1.30 -5.39
CA VAL A 139 18.12 -2.23 -5.55
C VAL A 139 18.98 -1.84 -6.75
N ARG A 140 18.37 -1.56 -7.90
CA ARG A 140 19.08 -1.12 -9.11
C ARG A 140 19.85 0.18 -8.90
N LEU A 141 19.24 1.16 -8.24
CA LEU A 141 19.89 2.43 -7.90
C LEU A 141 21.08 2.22 -6.96
N GLY A 142 20.95 1.33 -5.98
CA GLY A 142 22.05 0.95 -5.10
C GLY A 142 23.23 0.33 -5.84
N ALA A 143 22.96 -0.55 -6.82
CA ALA A 143 24.00 -1.13 -7.67
C ALA A 143 24.71 -0.06 -8.51
N ILE A 144 23.96 0.83 -9.17
CA ILE A 144 24.52 1.93 -9.97
C ILE A 144 25.40 2.84 -9.11
N TYR A 145 24.98 3.16 -7.89
CA TYR A 145 25.76 3.97 -6.98
C TYR A 145 27.10 3.32 -6.61
N ASN A 146 27.11 2.01 -6.37
CA ASN A 146 28.35 1.27 -6.10
C ASN A 146 29.26 1.22 -7.33
N ASP A 147 28.69 1.03 -8.53
CA ASP A 147 29.44 1.04 -9.78
C ASP A 147 30.09 2.40 -10.04
N LEU A 148 29.41 3.50 -9.73
CA LEU A 148 29.97 4.86 -9.83
C LEU A 148 31.17 5.05 -8.90
N ILE A 149 31.10 4.59 -7.66
CA ILE A 149 32.23 4.65 -6.72
C ILE A 149 33.42 3.84 -7.24
N GLU A 150 33.16 2.65 -7.77
CA GLU A 150 34.20 1.80 -8.33
C GLU A 150 34.84 2.43 -9.58
N LEU A 151 34.04 3.05 -10.44
CA LEU A 151 34.52 3.76 -11.62
C LEU A 151 35.42 4.94 -11.25
N ASP A 152 35.06 5.70 -10.21
CA ASP A 152 35.84 6.82 -9.68
C ASP A 152 37.22 6.36 -9.19
N ARG A 153 37.26 5.30 -8.37
CA ARG A 153 38.52 4.69 -7.91
C ARG A 153 39.40 4.21 -9.06
N ARG A 154 38.79 3.64 -10.11
CA ARG A 154 39.52 3.19 -11.30
C ARG A 154 40.10 4.37 -12.07
N ALA A 155 39.35 5.47 -12.19
CA ALA A 155 39.84 6.68 -12.83
C ALA A 155 41.07 7.24 -12.08
N GLU A 156 40.98 7.37 -10.75
CA GLU A 156 42.11 7.81 -9.92
C GLU A 156 43.33 6.88 -10.08
N ALA A 157 43.12 5.57 -10.05
CA ALA A 157 44.20 4.59 -10.22
C ALA A 157 44.88 4.71 -11.59
N LEU A 158 44.10 4.94 -12.65
CA LEU A 158 44.61 5.16 -14.00
C LEU A 158 45.41 6.45 -14.12
N GLU A 159 44.96 7.54 -13.50
CA GLU A 159 45.70 8.81 -13.48
C GLU A 159 47.07 8.65 -12.80
N ILE A 160 47.12 7.95 -11.67
CA ILE A 160 48.36 7.66 -10.97
C ILE A 160 49.28 6.79 -11.84
N ALA A 161 48.74 5.77 -12.50
CA ALA A 161 49.51 4.88 -13.37
C ALA A 161 50.09 5.63 -14.58
N LEU A 162 49.29 6.50 -15.21
CA LEU A 162 49.72 7.31 -16.34
C LEU A 162 50.88 8.23 -15.94
N ARG A 163 50.74 8.94 -14.81
CA ARG A 163 51.79 9.81 -14.30
C ARG A 163 53.10 9.06 -14.02
N ARG A 164 53.02 7.85 -13.45
CA ARG A 164 54.21 7.02 -13.24
C ARG A 164 54.87 6.59 -14.54
N ALA A 165 54.06 6.21 -15.53
CA ALA A 165 54.57 5.84 -16.84
C ALA A 165 55.29 7.02 -17.53
N ASP A 166 54.77 8.24 -17.40
CA ASP A 166 55.41 9.45 -17.92
C ASP A 166 56.75 9.72 -17.22
N GLU A 167 56.79 9.61 -15.89
CA GLU A 167 58.02 9.76 -15.09
C GLU A 167 59.07 8.71 -15.47
N GLU A 168 58.66 7.45 -15.66
CA GLU A 168 59.53 6.35 -16.08
C GLU A 168 60.07 6.54 -17.49
N LEU A 169 59.21 6.94 -18.44
CA LEU A 169 59.62 7.23 -19.82
C LEU A 169 60.61 8.40 -19.87
N ALA A 170 60.38 9.45 -19.08
CA ALA A 170 61.30 10.59 -18.98
C ALA A 170 62.67 10.17 -18.42
N ALA A 171 62.69 9.30 -17.41
CA ALA A 171 63.93 8.76 -16.84
C ALA A 171 64.69 7.92 -17.86
N GLN A 172 64.01 7.01 -18.58
CA GLN A 172 64.62 6.19 -19.63
C GLN A 172 65.19 7.04 -20.77
N LEU A 173 64.49 8.10 -21.17
CA LEU A 173 64.98 9.03 -22.19
C LEU A 173 66.24 9.76 -21.73
N ALA A 174 66.27 10.22 -20.48
CA ALA A 174 67.44 10.88 -19.90
C ALA A 174 68.65 9.94 -19.84
N GLU A 175 68.45 8.69 -19.42
CA GLU A 175 69.48 7.66 -19.39
C GLU A 175 70.01 7.36 -20.80
N THR A 176 69.12 7.17 -21.77
CA THR A 176 69.48 6.90 -23.16
C THR A 176 70.29 8.05 -23.76
N ASN A 177 69.89 9.30 -23.51
CA ASN A 177 70.64 10.47 -23.97
C ASN A 177 72.01 10.59 -23.29
N ALA A 178 72.14 10.24 -22.01
CA ALA A 178 73.41 10.24 -21.31
C ALA A 178 74.37 9.19 -21.91
N LEU A 179 73.87 7.98 -22.17
CA LEU A 179 74.63 6.92 -22.84
C LEU A 179 75.04 7.33 -24.26
N LEU A 180 74.15 7.98 -25.02
CA LEU A 180 74.46 8.49 -26.35
C LEU A 180 75.62 9.48 -26.29
N ASN A 181 75.52 10.51 -25.43
CA ASN A 181 76.59 11.51 -25.26
C ASN A 181 77.93 10.86 -24.86
N GLU A 182 77.91 9.84 -24.00
CA GLU A 182 79.12 9.09 -23.63
C GLU A 182 79.69 8.34 -24.84
N THR A 183 78.85 7.68 -25.63
CA THR A 183 79.31 6.98 -26.84
C THR A 183 79.88 7.94 -27.88
N GLU A 184 79.26 9.10 -28.09
CA GLU A 184 79.77 10.15 -28.99
C GLU A 184 81.14 10.65 -28.54
N ALA A 185 81.31 10.92 -27.23
CA ALA A 185 82.60 11.32 -26.67
C ALA A 185 83.67 10.23 -26.85
N ARG A 186 83.31 8.96 -26.67
CA ARG A 186 84.22 7.82 -26.92
C ARG A 186 84.62 7.68 -28.37
N VAL A 187 83.68 7.89 -29.31
CA VAL A 187 83.94 7.87 -30.75
C VAL A 187 84.88 9.01 -31.14
N SER A 188 84.57 10.25 -30.72
CA SER A 188 85.43 11.40 -30.97
C SER A 188 86.85 11.21 -30.43
N GLY A 189 86.98 10.67 -29.21
CA GLY A 189 88.29 10.33 -28.64
C GLY A 189 89.02 9.21 -29.39
N ALA A 190 88.30 8.26 -30.00
CA ALA A 190 88.91 7.22 -30.83
C ALA A 190 89.39 7.77 -32.18
N GLU A 191 88.62 8.65 -32.81
CA GLU A 191 89.00 9.36 -34.04
C GLU A 191 90.28 10.18 -33.84
N GLN A 192 90.36 10.96 -32.76
CA GLN A 192 91.57 11.72 -32.42
C GLN A 192 92.81 10.83 -32.24
N ARG A 193 92.64 9.63 -31.65
CA ARG A 193 93.74 8.67 -31.51
C ARG A 193 94.17 8.10 -32.86
N LEU A 194 93.22 7.83 -33.76
CA LEU A 194 93.51 7.37 -35.12
C LEU A 194 94.31 8.42 -35.90
N ASP A 195 93.86 9.68 -35.88
CA ASP A 195 94.57 10.79 -36.53
C ASP A 195 96.01 10.94 -35.99
N ALA A 196 96.17 10.84 -34.67
CA ALA A 196 97.49 10.90 -34.04
C ALA A 196 98.39 9.73 -34.47
N THR A 197 97.85 8.51 -34.56
CA THR A 197 98.60 7.35 -35.05
C THR A 197 98.99 7.48 -36.53
N ASP A 198 98.11 8.01 -37.38
CA ASP A 198 98.38 8.24 -38.79
C ASP A 198 99.52 9.28 -38.98
N LEU A 199 99.51 10.35 -38.17
CA LEU A 199 100.59 11.33 -38.16
C LEU A 199 101.93 10.72 -37.69
N MET A 200 101.90 9.90 -36.64
CA MET A 200 103.10 9.20 -36.17
C MET A 200 103.64 8.24 -37.23
N LEU A 201 102.79 7.49 -37.92
CA LEU A 201 103.19 6.61 -39.02
C LEU A 201 103.80 7.40 -40.18
N ALA A 202 103.19 8.51 -40.57
CA ALA A 202 103.71 9.37 -41.64
C ALA A 202 105.08 9.98 -41.29
N GLU A 203 105.28 10.41 -40.04
CA GLU A 203 106.58 10.87 -39.54
C GLU A 203 107.62 9.72 -39.52
N THR A 204 107.22 8.55 -39.03
CA THR A 204 108.11 7.37 -38.97
C THR A 204 108.56 6.94 -40.37
N ASN A 205 107.66 6.91 -41.35
CA ASN A 205 107.98 6.60 -42.74
C ASN A 205 108.95 7.62 -43.35
N ARG A 206 108.74 8.93 -43.11
CA ARG A 206 109.68 9.98 -43.57
C ARG A 206 111.09 9.81 -43.02
N ARG A 207 111.23 9.38 -41.77
CA ARG A 207 112.55 9.08 -41.18
C ARG A 207 113.22 7.88 -41.84
N LEU A 208 112.46 6.81 -42.06
CA LEU A 208 112.96 5.60 -42.73
C LEU A 208 113.42 5.90 -44.18
N GLU A 209 112.68 6.71 -44.94
CA GLU A 209 113.08 7.13 -46.29
C GLU A 209 114.34 8.02 -46.30
N GLY A 210 114.49 8.88 -45.30
CA GLY A 210 115.68 9.72 -45.13
C GLY A 210 116.95 8.93 -44.82
N ASP A 211 116.85 7.92 -43.94
CA ASP A 211 117.99 7.07 -43.54
C ASP A 211 118.43 6.10 -44.66
N VAL A 212 117.56 5.75 -45.60
CA VAL A 212 117.89 4.89 -46.76
C VAL A 212 118.59 5.68 -47.88
N SER A 213 118.52 7.01 -47.86
CA SER A 213 119.10 7.90 -48.88
C SER A 213 120.50 8.43 -48.52
N ALA A 214 121.07 8.02 -47.39
CA ALA A 214 122.40 8.38 -46.87
C ALA A 214 123.38 7.19 -46.95
#